data_AF-A0A9E1ILK7-F1
#
_entry.id   AF-A0A9E1ILK7-F1
#
_cell.length_a   1.000
_cell.length_b   1.000
_cell.length_c   1.000
_cell.angle_alpha   90.00
_cell.angle_beta   90.00
_cell.angle_gamma   90.00
#
_symmetry.space_group_name_H-M   'P 1'
#
loop_
_entity.id
_entity.type
_entity.pdbx_description
1 polymer ?
#
loop_
_entity_poly.entity_id
_entity_poly.type
_entity_poly.pdbx_seq_one_letter_code
_entity_poly.pdbx_strand_id
1 'polypeptide(L)'
;YASFVFWAGKLEAAEAIRPDLVDGTGSYRHFLFGKGAKRDVNYERFIDNDSSGAKVLKSASEDARSGALEQHDLILAANPQYFSQCQKTNFSLRTQPVGVGSDDRYPYPATENWQKAIGAHIIWMEMDVKAEVFESDEQDLALLLGGPQVCTAEGATEIKYQRRLEISLTVHMEDRYNFNPGGADMATGAPDSANGRFELTGLGNEFLNYGKVTRKFDFTTNLMPGSSVDHTTDDIKLGEGPNTGRPVGSRGNPAAR
;
A
#
# COMPACT_ATOMS: atom_id res chain seq x y z
N TYR A 1 22.89 -30.62 13.95
CA TYR A 1 23.05 -30.32 15.39
C TYR A 1 24.21 -29.38 15.71
N ALA A 2 25.48 -29.72 15.50
CA ALA A 2 26.60 -28.81 15.80
C ALA A 2 26.49 -27.43 15.12
N SER A 3 26.07 -27.40 13.84
CA SER A 3 25.79 -26.15 13.12
C SER A 3 24.63 -25.35 13.73
N PHE A 4 23.57 -26.01 14.21
CA PHE A 4 22.43 -25.33 14.83
C PHE A 4 22.85 -24.63 16.12
N VAL A 5 23.61 -25.30 16.99
CA VAL A 5 24.13 -24.70 18.23
C VAL A 5 25.06 -23.52 17.93
N PHE A 6 25.90 -23.64 16.90
CA PHE A 6 26.76 -22.54 16.47
C PHE A 6 25.97 -21.30 16.01
N TRP A 7 24.95 -21.49 15.18
CA TRP A 7 24.13 -20.38 14.68
C TRP A 7 23.20 -19.80 15.74
N ALA A 8 22.65 -20.62 16.63
CA ALA A 8 21.95 -20.15 17.81
C ALA A 8 22.88 -19.30 18.70
N GLY A 9 24.11 -19.75 18.96
CA GLY A 9 25.10 -18.97 19.71
C GLY A 9 25.47 -17.64 19.03
N LYS A 10 25.59 -17.62 17.70
CA LYS A 10 25.77 -16.37 16.94
C LYS A 10 24.59 -15.42 17.06
N LEU A 11 23.36 -15.94 17.05
CA LEU A 11 22.15 -15.15 17.24
C LEU A 11 22.14 -14.50 18.63
N GLU A 12 22.39 -15.27 19.69
CA GLU A 12 22.47 -14.73 21.07
C GLU A 12 23.52 -13.60 21.17
N ALA A 13 24.70 -13.81 20.56
CA ALA A 13 25.73 -12.77 20.53
C ALA A 13 25.30 -11.53 19.74
N ALA A 14 24.65 -11.71 18.57
CA ALA A 14 24.16 -10.62 17.75
C ALA A 14 23.09 -9.79 18.46
N GLU A 15 22.11 -10.44 19.10
CA GLU A 15 21.08 -9.75 19.88
C GLU A 15 21.67 -8.92 21.03
N ALA A 16 22.79 -9.36 21.62
CA ALA A 16 23.47 -8.63 22.69
C ALA A 16 24.31 -7.44 22.20
N ILE A 17 24.92 -7.52 21.01
CA ILE A 17 25.91 -6.52 20.55
C ILE A 17 25.46 -5.68 19.35
N ARG A 18 24.37 -6.07 18.68
CA ARG A 18 23.78 -5.38 17.51
C ARG A 18 22.30 -5.05 17.78
N PRO A 19 22.01 -4.13 18.72
CA PRO A 19 20.63 -3.71 18.98
C PRO A 19 19.97 -3.04 17.77
N ASP A 20 20.76 -2.56 16.82
CA ASP A 20 20.31 -2.05 15.52
C ASP A 20 19.68 -3.12 14.62
N LEU A 21 19.93 -4.41 14.87
CA LEU A 21 19.39 -5.55 14.11
C LEU A 21 18.20 -6.25 14.80
N VAL A 22 17.48 -5.57 15.68
CA VAL A 22 16.41 -6.17 16.49
C VAL A 22 15.29 -6.86 15.67
N ASP A 23 14.94 -6.34 14.50
CA ASP A 23 13.93 -6.95 13.63
C ASP A 23 14.48 -8.18 12.90
N GLY A 24 15.69 -8.05 12.34
CA GLY A 24 16.36 -9.12 11.61
C GLY A 24 16.72 -10.30 12.49
N THR A 25 17.29 -10.03 13.68
CA THR A 25 17.56 -11.07 14.69
C THR A 25 16.27 -11.69 15.20
N GLY A 26 15.22 -10.90 15.42
CA GLY A 26 13.89 -11.40 15.76
C GLY A 26 13.29 -12.33 14.70
N SER A 27 13.44 -12.02 13.40
CA SER A 27 13.02 -12.91 12.31
C SER A 27 13.80 -14.23 12.33
N TYR A 28 15.13 -14.15 12.48
CA TYR A 28 15.97 -15.35 12.51
C TYR A 28 15.74 -16.22 13.76
N ARG A 29 15.49 -15.61 14.92
CA ARG A 29 15.06 -16.33 16.11
C ARG A 29 13.76 -17.09 15.86
N HIS A 30 12.80 -16.45 15.21
CA HIS A 30 11.53 -17.08 14.87
C HIS A 30 11.69 -18.20 13.84
N PHE A 31 12.62 -18.07 12.89
CA PHE A 31 12.99 -19.15 11.98
C PHE A 31 13.49 -20.39 12.74
N LEU A 32 14.41 -20.23 13.69
CA LEU A 32 15.00 -21.34 14.44
C LEU A 32 14.04 -21.94 15.47
N PHE A 33 13.24 -21.12 16.15
CA PHE A 33 12.51 -21.55 17.35
C PHE A 33 10.98 -21.38 17.25
N GLY A 34 10.49 -20.64 16.25
CA GLY A 34 9.08 -20.31 16.05
C GLY A 34 8.25 -21.42 15.40
N LYS A 35 8.88 -22.53 14.99
CA LYS A 35 8.20 -23.74 14.47
C LYS A 35 7.25 -23.48 13.29
N GLY A 36 7.59 -22.50 12.45
CA GLY A 36 6.79 -22.13 11.28
C GLY A 36 5.49 -21.38 11.61
N ALA A 37 5.29 -20.99 12.87
CA ALA A 37 4.15 -20.17 13.25
C ALA A 37 4.18 -18.84 12.49
N LYS A 38 3.01 -18.30 12.15
CA LYS A 38 2.91 -16.94 11.62
C LYS A 38 3.54 -15.94 12.59
N ARG A 39 4.26 -14.94 12.06
CA ARG A 39 4.85 -13.85 12.84
C ARG A 39 4.22 -12.52 12.48
N ASP A 40 3.81 -11.78 13.50
CA ASP A 40 3.40 -10.38 13.34
C ASP A 40 4.64 -9.48 13.29
N VAL A 41 4.76 -8.72 12.20
CA VAL A 41 5.82 -7.73 12.00
C VAL A 41 5.29 -6.37 12.40
N ASN A 42 6.10 -5.64 13.18
CA ASN A 42 5.82 -4.24 13.48
C ASN A 42 6.13 -3.36 12.27
N TYR A 43 5.20 -3.30 11.32
CA TYR A 43 5.38 -2.57 10.07
C TYR A 43 5.44 -1.05 10.25
N GLU A 44 4.88 -0.53 11.35
CA GLU A 44 5.06 0.87 11.77
C GLU A 44 6.56 1.18 11.97
N ARG A 45 7.28 0.28 12.65
CA ARG A 45 8.72 0.45 12.89
C ARG A 45 9.53 0.45 11.58
N PHE A 46 9.08 -0.27 10.56
CA PHE A 46 9.71 -0.23 9.23
C PHE A 46 9.56 1.15 8.60
N ILE A 47 8.34 1.70 8.66
CA ILE A 47 8.02 3.02 8.14
C ILE A 47 8.82 4.13 8.85
N ASP A 48 8.98 4.00 10.16
CA ASP A 48 9.62 5.04 10.98
C ASP A 48 11.16 4.98 10.93
N ASN A 49 11.74 3.78 10.85
CA ASN A 49 13.18 3.59 11.03
C ASN A 49 13.95 3.24 9.73
N ASP A 50 13.26 3.04 8.61
CA ASP A 50 13.87 2.75 7.31
C ASP A 50 13.42 3.78 6.27
N SER A 51 14.37 4.36 5.54
CA SER A 51 14.06 5.36 4.51
C SER A 51 13.22 4.76 3.37
N SER A 52 13.39 3.46 3.07
CA SER A 52 12.53 2.77 2.11
C SER A 52 11.13 2.59 2.66
N GLY A 53 10.97 2.29 3.95
CA GLY A 53 9.65 2.20 4.59
C GLY A 53 8.87 3.50 4.54
N ALA A 54 9.53 4.63 4.83
CA ALA A 54 8.92 5.96 4.69
C ALA A 54 8.50 6.24 3.23
N LYS A 55 9.32 5.85 2.25
CA LYS A 55 9.00 6.01 0.83
C LYS A 55 7.83 5.14 0.40
N VAL A 56 7.78 3.88 0.85
CA VAL A 56 6.67 2.94 0.60
C VAL A 56 5.35 3.53 1.10
N LEU A 57 5.31 4.07 2.32
CA LEU A 57 4.08 4.69 2.84
C LEU A 57 3.68 5.94 2.04
N LYS A 58 4.64 6.77 1.65
CA LYS A 58 4.38 7.95 0.81
C LYS A 58 3.75 7.53 -0.52
N SER A 59 4.31 6.53 -1.19
CA SER A 59 3.79 6.04 -2.46
C SER A 59 2.43 5.37 -2.33
N ALA A 60 2.20 4.59 -1.28
CA ALA A 60 0.89 4.03 -0.96
C ALA A 60 -0.17 5.12 -0.70
N SER A 61 0.21 6.23 -0.07
CA SER A 61 -0.68 7.38 0.17
C SER A 61 -1.00 8.12 -1.13
N GLU A 62 -0.04 8.22 -2.06
CA GLU A 62 -0.24 8.76 -3.40
C GLU A 62 -1.19 7.88 -4.23
N ASP A 63 -1.02 6.55 -4.20
CA ASP A 63 -1.95 5.61 -4.85
C ASP A 63 -3.36 5.69 -4.27
N ALA A 64 -3.46 5.78 -2.94
CA ALA A 64 -4.76 5.94 -2.28
C ALA A 64 -5.45 7.25 -2.67
N ARG A 65 -4.69 8.33 -2.81
CA ARG A 65 -5.20 9.62 -3.29
C ARG A 65 -5.74 9.48 -4.72
N SER A 66 -4.96 8.93 -5.65
CA SER A 66 -5.37 8.78 -7.04
C SER A 66 -6.59 7.86 -7.19
N GLY A 67 -6.56 6.68 -6.57
CA GLY A 67 -7.67 5.73 -6.63
C GLY A 67 -8.97 6.28 -6.02
N ALA A 68 -8.87 7.07 -4.94
CA ALA A 68 -10.03 7.74 -4.35
C ALA A 68 -10.63 8.80 -5.28
N LEU A 69 -9.79 9.54 -6.00
CA LEU A 69 -10.24 10.55 -6.95
C LEU A 69 -10.96 9.92 -8.14
N GLU A 70 -10.35 8.91 -8.76
CA GLU A 70 -10.91 8.16 -9.89
C GLU A 70 -12.25 7.52 -9.53
N GLN A 71 -12.32 6.83 -8.39
CA GLN A 71 -13.56 6.20 -7.96
C GLN A 71 -14.67 7.22 -7.70
N HIS A 72 -14.34 8.35 -7.08
CA HIS A 72 -15.32 9.39 -6.84
C HIS A 72 -15.80 10.03 -8.15
N ASP A 73 -14.93 10.18 -9.15
CA ASP A 73 -15.32 10.65 -10.48
C ASP A 73 -16.28 9.68 -11.18
N LEU A 74 -16.06 8.36 -11.04
CA LEU A 74 -17.01 7.34 -11.52
C LEU A 74 -18.37 7.42 -10.80
N ILE A 75 -18.37 7.65 -9.49
CA ILE A 75 -19.60 7.81 -8.70
C ILE A 75 -20.40 9.03 -9.17
N LEU A 76 -19.73 10.16 -9.39
CA LEU A 76 -20.37 11.39 -9.87
C LEU A 76 -20.86 11.27 -11.31
N ALA A 77 -20.09 10.61 -12.18
CA ALA A 77 -20.51 10.34 -13.56
C ALA A 77 -21.78 9.46 -13.62
N ALA A 78 -21.87 8.47 -12.72
CA ALA A 78 -23.06 7.62 -12.59
C ALA A 78 -24.24 8.32 -11.89
N ASN A 79 -23.98 9.38 -11.12
CA ASN A 79 -24.98 10.13 -10.34
C ASN A 79 -24.81 11.65 -10.50
N PRO A 80 -25.08 12.24 -11.68
CA PRO A 80 -24.85 13.66 -11.93
C PRO A 80 -25.55 14.60 -10.93
N GLN A 81 -26.66 14.16 -10.33
CA GLN A 81 -27.38 14.89 -9.30
C GLN A 81 -26.59 15.09 -7.99
N TYR A 82 -25.59 14.26 -7.69
CA TYR A 82 -24.77 14.40 -6.48
C TYR A 82 -23.88 15.63 -6.53
N PHE A 83 -23.47 16.02 -7.74
CA PHE A 83 -22.71 17.24 -8.00
C PHE A 83 -23.53 18.48 -7.66
N SER A 84 -24.76 18.58 -8.18
CA SER A 84 -25.63 19.75 -7.97
C SER A 84 -26.26 19.84 -6.59
N GLN A 85 -26.19 18.76 -5.79
CA GLN A 85 -26.75 18.70 -4.44
C GLN A 85 -25.69 18.75 -3.32
N CYS A 86 -24.40 18.91 -3.66
CA CYS A 86 -23.30 18.89 -2.70
C CYS A 86 -23.35 17.64 -1.79
N GLN A 87 -23.65 16.48 -2.39
CA GLN A 87 -23.94 15.25 -1.65
C GLN A 87 -22.64 14.65 -1.08
N LYS A 88 -22.69 14.19 0.17
CA LYS A 88 -21.62 13.37 0.76
C LYS A 88 -21.72 11.94 0.26
N THR A 89 -20.59 11.36 -0.15
CA THR A 89 -20.48 9.96 -0.58
C THR A 89 -19.45 9.23 0.26
N ASN A 90 -19.68 7.94 0.50
CA ASN A 90 -18.74 7.07 1.19
C ASN A 90 -18.52 5.83 0.33
N PHE A 91 -17.27 5.38 0.21
CA PHE A 91 -16.92 4.18 -0.53
C PHE A 91 -15.61 3.61 0.00
N SER A 92 -15.40 2.32 -0.26
CA SER A 92 -14.16 1.63 0.10
C SER A 92 -13.48 1.12 -1.16
N LEU A 93 -12.15 1.10 -1.16
CA LEU A 93 -11.33 0.61 -2.26
C LEU A 93 -10.31 -0.39 -1.74
N ARG A 94 -9.95 -1.33 -2.60
CA ARG A 94 -8.83 -2.25 -2.38
C ARG A 94 -7.97 -2.32 -3.62
N THR A 95 -6.66 -2.18 -3.45
CA THR A 95 -5.70 -2.30 -4.55
C THR A 95 -5.38 -3.76 -4.83
N GLN A 96 -4.87 -4.04 -6.03
CA GLN A 96 -4.11 -5.27 -6.26
C GLN A 96 -2.85 -5.29 -5.37
N PRO A 97 -2.26 -6.48 -5.14
CA PRO A 97 -0.98 -6.60 -4.47
C PRO A 97 0.13 -5.86 -5.22
N VAL A 98 0.98 -5.15 -4.49
CA VAL A 98 2.13 -4.39 -4.98
C VAL A 98 3.40 -5.00 -4.40
N GLY A 99 4.41 -5.21 -5.24
CA GLY A 99 5.72 -5.67 -4.80
C GLY A 99 6.55 -4.53 -4.22
N VAL A 100 7.14 -4.75 -3.05
CA VAL A 100 8.16 -3.89 -2.45
C VAL A 100 9.52 -4.53 -2.69
N GLY A 101 10.43 -3.78 -3.30
CA GLY A 101 11.73 -4.25 -3.75
C GLY A 101 11.91 -4.36 -5.27
N SER A 102 10.90 -4.00 -6.05
CA SER A 102 10.90 -4.13 -7.52
C SER A 102 11.32 -2.87 -8.27
N ASP A 103 11.12 -1.69 -7.68
CA ASP A 103 11.28 -0.41 -8.36
C ASP A 103 11.53 0.75 -7.38
N ASP A 104 11.73 1.95 -7.93
CA ASP A 104 12.02 3.14 -7.14
C ASP A 104 10.83 3.64 -6.32
N ARG A 105 9.58 3.35 -6.72
CA ARG A 105 8.38 3.79 -6.01
C ARG A 105 8.16 2.95 -4.76
N TYR A 106 8.41 1.66 -4.88
CA TYR A 106 8.36 0.68 -3.80
C TYR A 106 9.74 0.03 -3.60
N PRO A 107 10.71 0.77 -3.04
CA PRO A 107 12.10 0.34 -2.96
C PRO A 107 12.32 -0.81 -1.99
N TYR A 108 13.38 -1.58 -2.22
CA TYR A 108 13.85 -2.61 -1.29
C TYR A 108 14.25 -1.98 0.06
N PRO A 109 14.08 -2.65 1.21
CA PRO A 109 14.51 -2.10 2.50
C PRO A 109 15.95 -1.60 2.49
N ALA A 110 16.19 -0.40 3.04
CA ALA A 110 17.49 0.26 2.94
C ALA A 110 18.48 -0.24 4.01
N THR A 111 18.00 -0.54 5.22
CA THR A 111 18.86 -0.92 6.35
C THR A 111 19.05 -2.43 6.44
N GLU A 112 20.23 -2.86 6.90
CA GLU A 112 20.54 -4.29 7.13
C GLU A 112 19.46 -4.97 8.01
N ASN A 113 18.96 -4.26 9.03
CA ASN A 113 17.91 -4.76 9.91
C ASN A 113 16.67 -5.20 9.13
N TRP A 114 16.13 -4.32 8.27
CA TRP A 114 14.89 -4.58 7.55
C TRP A 114 15.07 -5.49 6.33
N GLN A 115 16.24 -5.44 5.70
CA GLN A 115 16.62 -6.42 4.68
C GLN A 115 16.60 -7.84 5.24
N LYS A 116 17.11 -8.02 6.46
CA LYS A 116 17.09 -9.31 7.17
C LYS A 116 15.75 -9.65 7.80
N ALA A 117 14.90 -8.67 8.08
CA ALA A 117 13.65 -8.90 8.77
C ALA A 117 12.54 -9.40 7.82
N ILE A 118 12.40 -8.73 6.68
CA ILE A 118 11.30 -8.92 5.72
C ILE A 118 11.74 -8.84 4.25
N GLY A 119 12.90 -8.24 3.95
CA GLY A 119 13.41 -8.15 2.57
C GLY A 119 12.40 -7.59 1.57
N ALA A 120 12.39 -8.16 0.36
CA ALA A 120 11.37 -7.87 -0.64
C ALA A 120 10.07 -8.55 -0.23
N HIS A 121 8.97 -7.83 -0.27
CA HIS A 121 7.69 -8.30 0.26
C HIS A 121 6.53 -7.75 -0.55
N ILE A 122 5.32 -8.19 -0.23
CA ILE A 122 4.11 -7.75 -0.92
C ILE A 122 3.29 -6.88 0.04
N ILE A 123 2.71 -5.80 -0.50
CA ILE A 123 1.72 -5.00 0.20
C ILE A 123 0.39 -4.97 -0.56
N TRP A 124 -0.70 -4.69 0.13
CA TRP A 124 -1.94 -4.25 -0.51
C TRP A 124 -2.62 -3.21 0.38
N MET A 125 -3.40 -2.34 -0.25
CA MET A 125 -4.03 -1.22 0.44
C MET A 125 -5.54 -1.44 0.48
N GLU A 126 -6.12 -1.23 1.66
CA GLU A 126 -7.56 -1.05 1.85
C GLU A 126 -7.78 0.38 2.31
N MET A 127 -8.74 1.08 1.71
CA MET A 127 -9.02 2.47 2.07
C MET A 127 -10.52 2.70 2.19
N ASP A 128 -10.92 3.37 3.27
CA ASP A 128 -12.27 3.89 3.46
C ASP A 128 -12.24 5.39 3.21
N VAL A 129 -13.09 5.84 2.28
CA VAL A 129 -13.11 7.21 1.79
C VAL A 129 -14.46 7.85 2.10
N LYS A 130 -14.42 9.06 2.64
CA LYS A 130 -15.57 9.97 2.72
C LYS A 130 -15.29 11.15 1.81
N ALA A 131 -16.14 11.38 0.84
CA ALA A 131 -16.03 12.50 -0.09
C ALA A 131 -17.20 13.47 0.09
N GLU A 132 -16.90 14.76 0.09
CA GLU A 132 -17.87 15.84 0.17
C GLU A 132 -17.60 16.84 -0.96
N VAL A 133 -18.62 17.13 -1.75
CA VAL A 133 -18.59 18.15 -2.80
C VAL A 133 -19.16 19.44 -2.23
N PHE A 134 -18.53 20.57 -2.55
CA PHE A 134 -19.01 21.90 -2.16
C PHE A 134 -18.71 22.92 -3.26
N GLU A 135 -19.50 24.01 -3.28
CA GLU A 135 -19.28 25.14 -4.19
C GLU A 135 -18.02 25.91 -3.74
N SER A 136 -17.19 26.31 -4.69
CA SER A 136 -15.98 27.10 -4.41
C SER A 136 -16.34 28.53 -3.99
N ASP A 137 -15.70 29.04 -2.94
CA ASP A 137 -15.69 30.48 -2.66
C ASP A 137 -14.71 31.17 -3.63
N GLU A 138 -15.04 32.37 -4.12
CA GLU A 138 -14.17 33.21 -4.96
C GLU A 138 -12.80 33.43 -4.30
N GLN A 139 -12.75 33.49 -2.96
CA GLN A 139 -11.51 33.70 -2.20
C GLN A 139 -10.64 32.44 -2.12
N ASP A 140 -11.24 31.24 -2.08
CA ASP A 140 -10.51 29.96 -2.07
C ASP A 140 -9.90 29.66 -3.45
N LEU A 141 -10.53 30.13 -4.53
CA LEU A 141 -9.98 30.05 -5.90
C LEU A 141 -8.69 30.86 -6.05
N ALA A 142 -8.61 32.05 -5.43
CA ALA A 142 -7.43 32.92 -5.49
C ALA A 142 -6.22 32.37 -4.71
N LEU A 143 -6.46 31.64 -3.61
CA LEU A 143 -5.39 31.06 -2.78
C LEU A 143 -4.75 29.83 -3.44
N LEU A 144 -5.54 29.01 -4.15
CA LEU A 144 -5.07 27.78 -4.80
C LEU A 144 -4.31 28.05 -6.12
N LEU A 145 -4.65 29.14 -6.82
CA LEU A 145 -4.03 29.54 -8.10
C LEU A 145 -2.84 30.50 -7.94
N GLY A 146 -2.36 30.74 -6.72
CA GLY A 146 -1.16 31.55 -6.45
C GLY A 146 -1.36 33.06 -6.48
N GLY A 147 -2.57 33.55 -6.21
CA GLY A 147 -2.94 34.97 -6.20
C GLY A 147 -4.16 35.29 -7.07
N PRO A 148 -4.64 36.54 -7.08
CA PRO A 148 -5.82 36.93 -7.86
C PRO A 148 -5.56 36.77 -9.37
N GLN A 149 -6.03 35.65 -9.93
CA GLN A 149 -6.08 35.41 -11.36
C GLN A 149 -7.28 36.15 -11.94
N VAL A 150 -7.05 37.36 -12.46
CA VAL A 150 -8.00 38.01 -13.36
C VAL A 150 -7.79 37.40 -14.75
N CYS A 151 -8.62 36.43 -15.14
CA CYS A 151 -8.68 35.94 -16.50
C CYS A 151 -10.00 36.37 -17.16
N THR A 152 -9.99 37.56 -17.75
CA THR A 152 -10.94 37.92 -18.81
C THR A 152 -10.54 37.22 -20.10
N ALA A 153 -11.12 36.05 -20.36
CA ALA A 153 -11.18 35.47 -21.69
C ALA A 153 -12.38 34.52 -21.77
N GLU A 154 -13.24 34.71 -22.77
CA GLU A 154 -14.27 33.76 -23.16
C GLU A 154 -13.62 32.37 -23.32
N GLY A 155 -13.99 31.43 -22.45
CA GLY A 155 -13.48 30.05 -22.49
C GLY A 155 -12.73 29.57 -21.23
N ALA A 156 -12.52 30.41 -20.20
CA ALA A 156 -12.03 29.93 -18.91
C ALA A 156 -13.13 29.09 -18.22
N THR A 157 -12.87 27.80 -18.03
CA THR A 157 -13.78 26.87 -17.34
C THR A 157 -13.90 27.31 -15.89
N GLU A 158 -15.06 27.85 -15.51
CA GLU A 158 -15.35 28.29 -14.15
C GLU A 158 -15.24 27.08 -13.21
N ILE A 159 -14.22 27.08 -12.34
CA ILE A 159 -14.08 26.06 -11.29
C ILE A 159 -15.16 26.35 -10.27
N LYS A 160 -16.34 25.75 -10.47
CA LYS A 160 -17.53 26.01 -9.65
C LYS A 160 -17.60 25.11 -8.40
N TYR A 161 -16.92 23.97 -8.40
CA TYR A 161 -17.01 23.02 -7.29
C TYR A 161 -15.65 22.44 -6.91
N GLN A 162 -15.52 22.14 -5.64
CA GLN A 162 -14.41 21.41 -5.05
C GLN A 162 -14.90 20.14 -4.39
N ARG A 163 -13.97 19.23 -4.11
CA ARG A 163 -14.21 18.06 -3.27
C ARG A 163 -13.18 17.98 -2.15
N ARG A 164 -13.64 17.62 -0.95
CA ARG A 164 -12.79 17.20 0.16
C ARG A 164 -12.92 15.69 0.31
N LEU A 165 -11.80 14.99 0.41
CA LEU A 165 -11.76 13.56 0.69
C LEU A 165 -11.05 13.32 2.01
N GLU A 166 -11.71 12.61 2.92
CA GLU A 166 -11.11 12.03 4.12
C GLU A 166 -10.83 10.55 3.88
N ILE A 167 -9.57 10.13 3.97
CA ILE A 167 -9.14 8.77 3.67
C ILE A 167 -8.59 8.12 4.94
N SER A 168 -9.12 6.95 5.28
CA SER A 168 -8.52 6.01 6.23
C SER A 168 -7.85 4.88 5.45
N LEU A 169 -6.53 4.99 5.27
CA LEU A 169 -5.70 4.03 4.54
C LEU A 169 -5.16 2.98 5.51
N THR A 170 -5.38 1.70 5.20
CA THR A 170 -4.70 0.56 5.82
C THR A 170 -3.81 -0.12 4.79
N VAL A 171 -2.50 -0.11 5.04
CA VAL A 171 -1.54 -0.88 4.24
C VAL A 171 -1.27 -2.18 4.97
N HIS A 172 -1.54 -3.29 4.30
CA HIS A 172 -1.18 -4.62 4.75
C HIS A 172 0.13 -5.04 4.11
N MET A 173 0.91 -5.84 4.83
CA MET A 173 2.15 -6.44 4.33
C MET A 173 2.12 -7.94 4.58
N GLU A 174 2.61 -8.70 3.60
CA GLU A 174 2.91 -10.12 3.71
C GLU A 174 4.28 -10.42 3.11
N ASP A 175 5.01 -11.29 3.79
CA ASP A 175 6.31 -11.83 3.35
C ASP A 175 6.38 -13.31 3.73
N ARG A 176 7.07 -14.11 2.91
CA ARG A 176 7.42 -15.48 3.25
C ARG A 176 8.90 -15.52 3.57
N TYR A 177 9.20 -15.62 4.86
CA TYR A 177 10.56 -15.75 5.33
C TYR A 177 11.07 -17.17 5.06
N ASN A 178 11.93 -17.32 4.05
CA ASN A 178 12.53 -18.59 3.67
C ASN A 178 13.98 -18.43 3.19
N PHE A 179 14.76 -19.52 3.25
CA PHE A 179 16.13 -19.55 2.73
C PHE A 179 16.19 -20.42 1.47
N ASN A 180 16.03 -19.81 0.29
CA ASN A 180 16.05 -20.53 -0.98
C ASN A 180 17.45 -21.07 -1.32
N PRO A 181 17.58 -22.33 -1.81
CA PRO A 181 18.86 -22.88 -2.24
C PRO A 181 19.49 -22.04 -3.38
N GLY A 182 20.73 -21.58 -3.18
CA GLY A 182 21.47 -20.79 -4.17
C GLY A 182 21.45 -19.28 -3.94
N GLY A 183 20.67 -18.79 -2.97
CA GLY A 183 20.77 -17.42 -2.48
C GLY A 183 21.99 -17.20 -1.57
N ALA A 184 22.35 -15.95 -1.38
CA ALA A 184 23.35 -15.53 -0.40
C ALA A 184 22.88 -14.22 0.24
N ASP A 185 23.16 -14.08 1.53
CA ASP A 185 22.94 -12.83 2.24
C ASP A 185 23.74 -11.70 1.58
N MET A 186 23.03 -10.72 1.00
CA MET A 186 23.64 -9.61 0.25
C MET A 186 24.58 -8.76 1.12
N ALA A 187 24.37 -8.72 2.44
CA ALA A 187 25.18 -7.90 3.35
C ALA A 187 26.45 -8.62 3.85
N THR A 188 26.43 -9.95 3.99
CA THR A 188 27.54 -10.71 4.62
C THR A 188 28.20 -11.73 3.70
N GLY A 189 27.60 -12.03 2.54
CA GLY A 189 28.05 -13.07 1.63
C GLY A 189 27.90 -14.49 2.19
N ALA A 190 27.27 -14.67 3.35
CA ALA A 190 26.97 -16.00 3.89
C ALA A 190 26.00 -16.72 2.94
N PRO A 191 26.35 -17.90 2.41
CA PRO A 191 25.46 -18.63 1.52
C PRO A 191 24.17 -19.00 2.26
N ASP A 192 23.01 -18.75 1.66
CA ASP A 192 21.72 -19.19 2.21
C ASP A 192 21.69 -20.72 2.35
N SER A 193 22.50 -21.44 1.57
CA SER A 193 22.71 -22.89 1.69
C SER A 193 23.26 -23.36 3.05
N ALA A 194 23.83 -22.47 3.88
CA ALA A 194 24.25 -22.82 5.24
C ALA A 194 23.05 -22.82 6.22
N ASN A 195 22.08 -21.91 6.03
CA ASN A 195 20.90 -21.76 6.88
C ASN A 195 19.68 -22.54 6.34
N GLY A 196 19.50 -22.62 5.02
CA GLY A 196 18.47 -23.44 4.36
C GLY A 196 18.64 -24.95 4.62
N ARG A 197 19.83 -25.41 5.04
CA ARG A 197 20.01 -26.78 5.58
C ARG A 197 19.21 -27.02 6.86
N PHE A 198 18.85 -25.98 7.61
CA PHE A 198 18.00 -26.11 8.78
C PHE A 198 16.55 -26.41 8.40
N GLU A 199 16.05 -25.88 7.28
CA GLU A 199 14.73 -26.25 6.75
C GLU A 199 14.70 -27.74 6.37
N LEU A 200 15.71 -28.21 5.64
CA LEU A 200 15.80 -29.62 5.22
C LEU A 200 15.93 -30.60 6.41
N THR A 201 16.42 -30.13 7.56
CA THR A 201 16.59 -30.95 8.77
C THR A 201 15.49 -30.74 9.81
N GLY A 202 14.51 -29.86 9.55
CA GLY A 202 13.46 -29.48 10.49
C GLY A 202 13.95 -28.67 11.70
N LEU A 203 15.21 -28.21 11.67
CA LEU A 203 15.83 -27.40 12.72
C LEU A 203 15.57 -25.90 12.54
N GLY A 204 15.07 -25.50 11.39
CA GLY A 204 14.57 -24.17 11.08
C GLY A 204 13.31 -24.32 10.25
N ASN A 205 12.40 -23.36 10.34
CA ASN A 205 11.09 -23.45 9.70
C ASN A 205 10.79 -22.11 9.04
N GLU A 206 10.52 -22.13 7.73
CA GLU A 206 9.95 -20.99 7.03
C GLU A 206 8.62 -20.58 7.68
N PHE A 207 8.27 -19.31 7.56
CA PHE A 207 7.04 -18.78 8.13
C PHE A 207 6.53 -17.58 7.35
N LEU A 208 5.24 -17.29 7.54
CA LEU A 208 4.63 -16.08 7.02
C LEU A 208 4.83 -14.93 8.02
N ASN A 209 5.44 -13.86 7.53
CA ASN A 209 5.41 -12.54 8.13
C ASN A 209 4.13 -11.83 7.70
N TYR A 210 3.50 -11.15 8.63
CA TYR A 210 2.36 -10.27 8.33
C TYR A 210 2.45 -9.00 9.15
N GLY A 211 2.19 -7.87 8.51
CA GLY A 211 2.16 -6.57 9.16
C GLY A 211 1.01 -5.72 8.63
N LYS A 212 0.70 -4.65 9.37
CA LYS A 212 -0.17 -3.60 8.86
C LYS A 212 0.16 -2.26 9.49
N VAL A 213 -0.14 -1.20 8.75
CA VAL A 213 -0.13 0.18 9.23
C VAL A 213 -1.43 0.86 8.83
N THR A 214 -1.91 1.79 9.64
CA THR A 214 -3.05 2.65 9.28
C THR A 214 -2.62 4.11 9.31
N ARG A 215 -3.04 4.89 8.31
CA ARG A 215 -2.90 6.34 8.24
C ARG A 215 -4.24 6.98 7.92
N LYS A 216 -4.45 8.16 8.48
CA LYS A 216 -5.58 9.01 8.13
C LYS A 216 -5.04 10.30 7.56
N PHE A 217 -5.58 10.72 6.43
CA PHE A 217 -5.27 12.01 5.84
C PHE A 217 -6.49 12.51 5.09
N ASP A 218 -6.57 13.82 4.92
CA ASP A 218 -7.59 14.45 4.12
C ASP A 218 -6.95 15.49 3.19
N PHE A 219 -7.64 15.75 2.08
CA PHE A 219 -7.22 16.79 1.16
C PHE A 219 -8.41 17.34 0.38
N THR A 220 -8.27 18.59 -0.05
CA THR A 220 -9.23 19.27 -0.92
C THR A 220 -8.63 19.40 -2.32
N THR A 221 -9.46 19.23 -3.35
CA THR A 221 -9.07 19.46 -4.74
C THR A 221 -10.24 19.96 -5.56
N ASN A 222 -9.92 20.64 -6.67
CA ASN A 222 -10.92 21.07 -7.64
C ASN A 222 -11.66 19.86 -8.23
N LEU A 223 -12.95 20.05 -8.48
CA LEU A 223 -13.80 19.09 -9.16
C LEU A 223 -13.99 19.55 -10.61
N MET A 224 -13.01 19.23 -11.45
CA MET A 224 -13.11 19.44 -12.89
C MET A 224 -13.68 18.18 -13.53
N PRO A 225 -14.86 18.21 -14.18
CA PRO A 225 -15.30 17.11 -15.02
C PRO A 225 -14.40 17.06 -16.26
N GLY A 226 -13.33 16.25 -16.20
CA GLY A 226 -12.47 15.96 -17.36
C GLY A 226 -10.99 16.34 -17.27
N SER A 227 -10.47 16.80 -16.12
CA SER A 227 -9.04 17.09 -15.96
C SER A 227 -8.37 16.37 -14.78
N SER A 228 -8.95 15.26 -14.31
CA SER A 228 -8.19 14.34 -13.46
C SER A 228 -6.97 13.92 -14.27
N VAL A 229 -5.80 14.29 -13.78
CA VAL A 229 -4.50 14.10 -14.44
C VAL A 229 -4.44 12.66 -14.95
N ASP A 230 -4.08 12.48 -16.22
CA ASP A 230 -3.71 11.18 -16.80
C ASP A 230 -2.59 10.57 -15.93
N HIS A 231 -2.98 9.82 -14.91
CA HIS A 231 -2.21 8.69 -14.46
C HIS A 231 -2.65 7.55 -15.36
N THR A 232 -1.73 7.11 -16.21
CA THR A 232 -1.91 5.94 -17.05
C THR A 232 -2.50 4.81 -16.21
N THR A 233 -3.71 4.41 -16.56
CA THR A 233 -4.57 3.43 -15.90
C THR A 233 -3.97 2.02 -15.80
N ASP A 234 -2.71 1.86 -16.20
CA ASP A 234 -1.97 0.60 -16.12
C ASP A 234 -1.41 0.31 -14.71
N ASP A 235 -1.27 1.33 -13.85
CA ASP A 235 -0.62 1.17 -12.53
C ASP A 235 -1.61 0.98 -11.36
N ILE A 236 -2.88 1.40 -11.50
CA ILE A 236 -3.92 1.19 -10.49
C ILE A 236 -4.97 0.23 -11.05
N LYS A 237 -4.66 -1.06 -11.02
CA LYS A 237 -5.71 -2.07 -11.13
C LYS A 237 -6.48 -2.08 -9.82
N LEU A 238 -7.59 -1.35 -9.76
CA LEU A 238 -8.57 -1.52 -8.69
C LEU A 238 -9.06 -2.97 -8.74
N GLY A 239 -8.97 -3.68 -7.63
CA GLY A 239 -9.51 -5.04 -7.56
C GLY A 239 -11.03 -4.98 -7.60
N GLU A 240 -11.63 -5.62 -8.62
CA GLU A 240 -13.06 -5.90 -8.62
C GLU A 240 -13.39 -6.73 -7.36
N GLY A 241 -14.01 -6.09 -6.38
CA GLY A 241 -14.51 -6.77 -5.19
C GLY A 241 -15.60 -7.78 -5.54
N PRO A 242 -15.88 -8.77 -4.67
CA PRO A 242 -16.88 -9.79 -4.93
C PRO A 242 -18.29 -9.18 -4.95
N ASN A 243 -18.75 -8.93 -6.17
CA ASN A 243 -20.10 -9.00 -6.69
C ASN A 243 -21.21 -9.32 -5.66
N THR A 244 -21.93 -8.28 -5.19
CA THR A 244 -23.29 -8.43 -4.62
C THR A 244 -24.21 -7.37 -5.25
N GLY A 245 -24.61 -7.60 -6.50
CA GLY A 245 -25.54 -6.72 -7.20
C GLY A 245 -26.05 -7.31 -8.50
N ARG A 246 -26.88 -8.35 -8.38
CA ARG A 246 -27.63 -8.96 -9.49
C ARG A 246 -28.30 -7.89 -10.37
N PRO A 247 -28.03 -7.81 -11.68
CA PRO A 247 -28.84 -6.97 -12.56
C PRO A 247 -30.23 -7.59 -12.70
N VAL A 248 -31.25 -6.78 -12.42
CA VAL A 248 -32.65 -7.11 -12.66
C VAL A 248 -32.88 -7.16 -14.18
N GLY A 249 -33.15 -8.36 -14.67
CA GLY A 249 -34.06 -8.69 -15.77
C GLY A 249 -33.95 -7.95 -17.11
N SER A 250 -33.51 -8.66 -18.14
CA SER A 250 -34.18 -8.58 -19.44
C SER A 250 -34.75 -9.96 -19.81
N ARG A 251 -36.09 -10.06 -19.76
CA ARG A 251 -36.82 -11.15 -20.41
C ARG A 251 -36.82 -10.85 -21.91
N GLY A 252 -36.01 -11.56 -22.67
CA GLY A 252 -36.15 -11.67 -24.13
C GLY A 252 -37.15 -12.77 -24.46
N ASN A 253 -38.27 -12.39 -25.06
CA ASN A 253 -39.38 -13.22 -25.52
C ASN A 253 -38.94 -14.17 -26.67
N PRO A 254 -39.39 -15.43 -26.75
CA PRO A 254 -39.06 -16.33 -27.86
C PRO A 254 -40.13 -16.28 -28.97
N ALA A 255 -39.69 -15.99 -30.20
CA ALA A 255 -40.34 -16.24 -31.51
C ALA A 255 -39.69 -15.31 -32.55
N ALA A 256 -39.56 -15.59 -33.85
CA ALA A 256 -39.79 -16.76 -34.68
C ALA A 256 -39.26 -16.39 -36.09
N ARG A 257 -38.45 -17.27 -36.69
CA ARG A 257 -38.46 -17.77 -38.07
C ARG A 257 -37.05 -18.03 -38.59
#